data_AF-A0AAX0LB97-F1
#
_entry.id   AF-A0AAX0LB97-F1
#
_cell.length_a   1.000
_cell.length_b   1.000
_cell.length_c   1.000
_cell.angle_alpha   90.00
_cell.angle_beta   90.00
_cell.angle_gamma   90.00
#
_symmetry.space_group_name_H-M   'P 1'
#
loop_
_entity.id
_entity.type
_entity.pdbx_description
1 polymer ?
#
loop_
_entity_poly.entity_id
_entity_poly.type
_entity_poly.pdbx_seq_one_letter_code
_entity_poly.pdbx_strand_id
1 'polypeptide(L)'
;MNDNDLKKLYFLKAIGYNFVGKKDLKSTSCYCFDSFDKLNNQIINCNLCCLKNYSVKSYTGFGNINSKITFVMLEPNLNTNIMDNFLELLRKYLKFSERDFYISYLLHCKKQMSLDLSDCFFKCRPYLDEEMNFIKPKIIVALGEDVFLNLYIQNAKNSSFESLRGSFLKFGNAFLMATYSLDKITKNPSLQANFINDLNKIKDVL
;
A
#
# COMPACT_ATOMS: atom_id res chain seq x y z
N MET A 1 -28.80 -27.24 10.04
CA MET A 1 -27.69 -27.89 9.33
C MET A 1 -28.15 -29.32 9.12
N ASN A 2 -28.25 -29.78 7.87
CA ASN A 2 -28.82 -31.09 7.61
C ASN A 2 -27.79 -32.19 7.96
N ASP A 3 -28.25 -33.40 8.27
CA ASP A 3 -27.36 -34.52 8.66
C ASP A 3 -26.29 -34.83 7.60
N ASN A 4 -26.60 -34.61 6.33
CA ASN A 4 -25.65 -34.75 5.23
C ASN A 4 -24.52 -33.70 5.28
N ASP A 5 -24.83 -32.47 5.70
CA ASP A 5 -23.81 -31.42 5.85
C ASP A 5 -22.87 -31.74 7.01
N LEU A 6 -23.43 -32.24 8.12
CA LEU A 6 -22.64 -32.62 9.29
C LEU A 6 -21.69 -33.79 8.97
N LYS A 7 -22.18 -34.82 8.26
CA LYS A 7 -21.34 -35.93 7.78
C LYS A 7 -20.21 -35.45 6.87
N LYS A 8 -20.51 -34.52 5.96
CA LYS A 8 -19.50 -33.93 5.06
C LYS A 8 -18.41 -33.18 5.83
N LEU A 9 -18.78 -32.40 6.84
CA LEU A 9 -17.81 -31.69 7.68
C LEU A 9 -16.91 -32.64 8.48
N TYR A 10 -17.48 -33.72 9.03
CA TYR A 10 -16.68 -34.75 9.72
C TYR A 10 -15.71 -35.48 8.79
N PHE A 11 -16.15 -35.84 7.59
CA PHE A 11 -15.28 -36.45 6.58
C PHE A 11 -14.07 -35.56 6.25
N LEU A 12 -14.34 -34.29 5.97
CA LEU A 12 -13.29 -33.31 5.67
C LEU A 12 -12.33 -33.13 6.86
N LYS A 13 -12.84 -33.15 8.11
CA LYS A 13 -11.99 -33.10 9.31
C LYS A 13 -11.08 -34.32 9.41
N ALA A 14 -11.60 -35.50 9.10
CA ALA A 14 -10.84 -36.76 9.18
C ALA A 14 -9.69 -36.83 8.17
N ILE A 15 -9.82 -36.18 7.01
CA ILE A 15 -8.76 -36.10 5.98
C ILE A 15 -7.83 -34.88 6.18
N GLY A 16 -7.91 -34.19 7.32
CA GLY A 16 -6.94 -33.17 7.73
C GLY A 16 -7.37 -31.72 7.54
N TYR A 17 -8.61 -31.43 7.14
CA TYR A 17 -9.09 -30.05 7.11
C TYR A 17 -9.39 -29.54 8.51
N ASN A 18 -8.92 -28.33 8.80
CA ASN A 18 -9.27 -27.60 10.02
C ASN A 18 -10.43 -26.65 9.73
N PHE A 19 -11.36 -26.57 10.68
CA PHE A 19 -12.51 -25.66 10.60
C PHE A 19 -12.43 -24.62 11.70
N VAL A 20 -12.70 -23.37 11.36
CA VAL A 20 -12.86 -22.27 12.31
C VAL A 20 -14.36 -21.96 12.43
N GLY A 21 -14.82 -21.73 13.66
CA GLY A 21 -16.21 -21.42 13.92
C GLY A 21 -16.62 -20.09 13.31
N LYS A 22 -17.90 -19.91 13.02
CA LYS A 22 -18.43 -18.61 12.51
C LYS A 22 -18.23 -17.47 13.53
N LYS A 23 -18.05 -17.79 14.81
CA LYS A 23 -17.65 -16.86 15.87
C LYS A 23 -16.18 -16.50 15.81
N ASP A 24 -15.31 -17.43 15.40
CA ASP A 24 -13.89 -17.18 15.15
C ASP A 24 -13.69 -16.34 13.87
N LEU A 25 -14.58 -16.52 12.89
CA LEU A 25 -14.71 -15.64 11.72
C LEU A 25 -15.28 -14.25 12.07
N LYS A 26 -16.09 -14.14 13.13
CA LYS A 26 -16.54 -12.84 13.69
C LYS A 26 -15.54 -12.26 14.68
N SER A 27 -14.59 -13.06 15.17
CA SER A 27 -13.46 -12.65 16.00
C SER A 27 -12.20 -12.39 15.19
N THR A 28 -12.31 -12.19 13.88
CA THR A 28 -11.71 -10.96 13.36
C THR A 28 -12.51 -9.80 13.95
N SER A 29 -12.40 -9.59 15.28
CA SER A 29 -12.17 -8.23 15.72
C SER A 29 -11.07 -7.78 14.79
N CYS A 30 -11.41 -6.88 13.87
CA CYS A 30 -10.41 -6.07 13.21
C CYS A 30 -9.38 -5.77 14.30
N TYR A 31 -8.13 -6.19 14.12
CA TYR A 31 -7.05 -5.67 14.94
C TYR A 31 -6.85 -4.22 14.51
N CYS A 32 -7.93 -3.45 14.67
CA CYS A 32 -8.01 -2.05 14.44
C CYS A 32 -7.27 -1.47 15.63
N PHE A 33 -6.11 -0.87 15.36
CA PHE A 33 -5.40 -0.15 16.41
C PHE A 33 -6.37 0.87 17.04
N ASP A 34 -6.31 1.08 18.35
CA ASP A 34 -7.23 2.06 18.99
C ASP A 34 -6.94 3.50 18.56
N SER A 35 -5.72 3.75 18.08
CA SER A 35 -5.29 5.04 17.57
C SER A 35 -4.21 4.88 16.50
N PHE A 36 -4.08 5.91 15.66
CA PHE A 36 -3.02 6.00 14.67
C PHE A 36 -1.61 5.96 15.31
N ASP A 37 -1.46 6.52 16.51
CA ASP A 37 -0.19 6.49 17.24
C ASP A 37 0.18 5.07 17.69
N LYS A 38 -0.80 4.24 18.07
CA LYS A 38 -0.54 2.83 18.39
C LYS A 38 -0.09 2.04 17.16
N LEU A 39 -0.71 2.29 16.00
CA LEU A 39 -0.28 1.73 14.71
C LEU A 39 1.17 2.14 14.40
N ASN A 40 1.48 3.43 14.49
CA ASN A 40 2.84 3.95 14.28
C ASN A 40 3.87 3.32 15.22
N ASN A 41 3.53 3.20 16.51
CA ASN A 41 4.41 2.54 17.49
C ASN A 41 4.65 1.07 17.16
N GLN A 42 3.67 0.37 16.59
CA GLN A 42 3.81 -1.03 16.20
C GLN A 42 4.66 -1.17 14.93
N ILE A 43 4.50 -0.27 13.96
CA ILE A 43 5.36 -0.20 12.77
C ILE A 43 6.82 0.02 13.18
N ILE A 44 7.10 0.99 14.06
CA ILE A 44 8.47 1.33 14.50
C ILE A 44 9.16 0.15 15.19
N ASN A 45 8.40 -0.65 15.95
CA ASN A 45 8.92 -1.79 16.72
C ASN A 45 8.76 -3.14 16.01
N CYS A 46 8.35 -3.15 14.74
CA CYS A 46 8.06 -4.37 14.00
C CYS A 46 9.31 -5.22 13.73
N ASN A 47 9.23 -6.52 14.02
CA ASN A 47 10.29 -7.52 13.78
C ASN A 47 9.77 -8.76 13.04
N LEU A 48 8.68 -8.63 12.27
CA LEU A 48 7.93 -9.78 11.74
C LEU A 48 8.53 -10.43 10.47
N CYS A 49 9.39 -9.71 9.73
CA CYS A 49 9.95 -10.17 8.47
C CYS A 49 11.47 -10.00 8.38
N CYS A 50 12.09 -10.63 7.37
CA CYS A 50 13.54 -10.67 7.21
C CYS A 50 14.18 -9.29 7.01
N LEU A 51 13.43 -8.28 6.56
CA LEU A 51 13.94 -6.91 6.39
C LEU A 51 14.46 -6.30 7.69
N LYS A 52 13.99 -6.76 8.86
CA LYS A 52 14.49 -6.26 10.14
C LYS A 52 15.98 -6.54 10.35
N ASN A 53 16.51 -7.61 9.76
CA ASN A 53 17.93 -7.98 9.88
C ASN A 53 18.85 -7.03 9.09
N TYR A 54 18.29 -6.28 8.14
CA TYR A 54 19.05 -5.43 7.22
C TYR A 54 18.75 -3.94 7.40
N SER A 55 17.54 -3.61 7.86
CA SER A 55 17.11 -2.24 8.06
C SER A 55 17.44 -1.77 9.47
N VAL A 56 18.12 -0.62 9.56
CA VAL A 56 18.46 0.01 10.85
C VAL A 56 17.20 0.36 11.64
N LYS A 57 16.14 0.79 10.95
CA LYS A 57 14.86 1.17 11.55
C LYS A 57 13.69 0.99 10.59
N SER A 58 12.51 0.82 11.14
CA SER A 58 11.24 0.92 10.41
C SER A 58 10.78 2.37 10.35
N TYR A 59 10.01 2.72 9.33
CA TYR A 59 9.55 4.08 9.06
C TYR A 59 8.04 4.09 8.92
N THR A 60 7.39 5.01 9.62
CA THR A 60 5.97 5.31 9.46
C THR A 60 5.76 6.21 8.25
N GLY A 61 4.55 6.21 7.70
CA GLY A 61 4.15 7.25 6.76
C GLY A 61 4.14 8.65 7.39
N PHE A 62 3.95 9.68 6.57
CA PHE A 62 3.91 11.07 7.00
C PHE A 62 2.94 11.92 6.17
N GLY A 63 2.57 13.08 6.69
CA GLY A 63 1.59 14.00 6.09
C GLY A 63 0.27 14.04 6.88
N ASN A 64 -0.79 14.48 6.23
CA ASN A 64 -2.10 14.64 6.87
C ASN A 64 -2.91 13.34 6.86
N ILE A 65 -3.17 12.80 8.04
CA ILE A 65 -4.00 11.60 8.24
C ILE A 65 -5.47 11.79 7.81
N ASN A 66 -5.96 13.02 7.66
CA ASN A 66 -7.32 13.33 7.20
C ASN A 66 -7.36 13.69 5.71
N SER A 67 -6.28 13.46 4.98
CA SER A 67 -6.20 13.79 3.55
C SER A 67 -7.06 12.86 2.71
N LYS A 68 -7.56 13.37 1.59
CA LYS A 68 -8.32 12.58 0.61
C LYS A 68 -7.40 11.80 -0.34
N ILE A 69 -6.09 12.01 -0.26
CA ILE A 69 -5.11 11.51 -1.22
C ILE A 69 -3.99 10.85 -0.45
N THR A 70 -3.71 9.59 -0.78
CA THR A 70 -2.57 8.88 -0.23
C THR A 70 -1.65 8.43 -1.35
N PHE A 71 -0.39 8.84 -1.30
CA PHE A 71 0.66 8.30 -2.15
C PHE A 71 1.27 7.09 -1.48
N VAL A 72 1.38 5.97 -2.18
CA VAL A 72 2.00 4.75 -1.68
C VAL A 72 3.28 4.51 -2.46
N MET A 73 4.39 4.48 -1.74
CA MET A 73 5.70 4.14 -2.26
C MET A 73 6.03 2.69 -1.94
N LEU A 74 7.05 2.13 -2.60
CA LEU A 74 7.48 0.76 -2.32
C LEU A 74 8.10 0.64 -0.91
N GLU A 75 8.96 1.59 -0.57
CA GLU A 75 9.75 1.60 0.65
C GLU A 75 10.13 3.05 1.02
N PRO A 76 10.64 3.30 2.24
CA PRO A 76 11.10 4.62 2.65
C PRO A 76 12.33 5.03 1.84
N ASN A 77 12.24 6.15 1.12
CA ASN A 77 13.38 6.68 0.39
C ASN A 77 14.29 7.48 1.35
N LEU A 78 15.52 7.02 1.54
CA LEU A 78 16.50 7.70 2.41
C LEU A 78 17.21 8.86 1.70
N ASN A 79 17.04 8.99 0.39
CA ASN A 79 17.60 10.11 -0.36
C ASN A 79 16.64 11.30 -0.25
N THR A 80 16.98 12.23 0.64
CA THR A 80 16.20 13.45 0.90
C THR A 80 15.94 14.22 -0.40
N ASN A 81 16.93 14.31 -1.29
CA ASN A 81 16.79 15.05 -2.55
C ASN A 81 15.68 14.50 -3.46
N ILE A 82 15.45 13.18 -3.46
CA ILE A 82 14.39 12.57 -4.28
C ILE A 82 13.02 12.92 -3.70
N MET A 83 12.89 12.87 -2.37
CA MET A 83 11.67 13.24 -1.68
C MET A 83 11.37 14.73 -1.83
N ASP A 84 12.37 15.60 -1.61
CA ASP A 84 12.23 17.05 -1.72
C ASP A 84 11.80 17.45 -3.13
N ASN A 85 12.43 16.88 -4.16
CA ASN A 85 12.03 17.10 -5.55
C ASN A 85 10.60 16.62 -5.82
N PHE A 86 10.15 15.50 -5.24
CA PHE A 86 8.77 15.07 -5.37
C PHE A 86 7.79 16.04 -4.70
N LEU A 87 8.08 16.50 -3.48
CA LEU A 87 7.30 17.52 -2.79
C LEU A 87 7.23 18.83 -3.60
N GLU A 88 8.33 19.25 -4.22
CA GLU A 88 8.36 20.40 -5.13
C GLU A 88 7.48 20.19 -6.36
N LEU A 89 7.47 19.00 -6.96
CA LEU A 89 6.58 18.68 -8.09
C LEU A 89 5.10 18.77 -7.66
N LEU A 90 4.73 18.20 -6.51
CA LEU A 90 3.38 18.32 -5.97
C LEU A 90 3.00 19.78 -5.73
N ARG A 91 3.89 20.58 -5.13
CA ARG A 91 3.65 22.01 -4.90
C ARG A 91 3.53 22.80 -6.21
N LYS A 92 4.38 22.52 -7.19
CA LYS A 92 4.42 23.25 -8.46
C LYS A 92 3.19 22.97 -9.31
N TYR A 93 2.88 21.70 -9.51
CA TYR A 93 1.85 21.25 -10.46
C TYR A 93 0.49 21.05 -9.79
N LEU A 94 0.45 20.46 -8.59
CA LEU A 94 -0.81 20.22 -7.87
C LEU A 94 -1.24 21.39 -6.98
N LYS A 95 -0.32 22.28 -6.61
CA LYS A 95 -0.51 23.28 -5.55
C LYS A 95 -0.78 22.65 -4.19
N PHE A 96 -0.33 21.41 -4.00
CA PHE A 96 -0.45 20.71 -2.74
C PHE A 96 0.67 21.09 -1.76
N SER A 97 0.31 21.05 -0.49
CA SER A 97 1.17 21.11 0.68
C SER A 97 1.09 19.78 1.43
N GLU A 98 1.93 19.59 2.45
CA GLU A 98 1.90 18.41 3.32
C GLU A 98 0.56 18.18 4.04
N ARG A 99 -0.35 19.18 4.02
CA ARG A 99 -1.70 19.08 4.58
C ARG A 99 -2.69 18.41 3.62
N ASP A 100 -2.36 18.31 2.34
CA ASP A 100 -3.30 17.88 1.30
C ASP A 100 -3.20 16.38 1.00
N PHE A 101 -2.15 15.72 1.46
CA PHE A 101 -1.89 14.32 1.20
C PHE A 101 -1.27 13.60 2.40
N TYR A 102 -1.27 12.27 2.31
CA TYR A 102 -0.48 11.37 3.14
C TYR A 102 0.46 10.56 2.25
N ILE A 103 1.67 10.27 2.72
CA ILE A 103 2.62 9.35 2.07
C ILE A 103 2.78 8.13 2.97
N SER A 104 2.59 6.96 2.38
CA SER A 104 2.74 5.64 3.02
C SER A 104 3.65 4.74 2.18
N TYR A 105 3.99 3.57 2.72
CA TYR A 105 4.90 2.58 2.14
C TYR A 105 4.27 1.19 2.12
N LEU A 106 4.50 0.45 1.03
CA LEU A 106 4.15 -0.98 0.97
C LEU A 106 5.04 -1.83 1.89
N LEU A 107 6.30 -1.43 2.04
CA LEU A 107 7.25 -1.96 3.00
C LEU A 107 7.70 -0.82 3.91
N HIS A 108 7.42 -0.89 5.21
CA HIS A 108 7.90 0.12 6.17
C HIS A 108 9.40 0.01 6.51
N CYS A 109 10.09 -1.01 6.00
CA CYS A 109 11.53 -1.19 6.14
C CYS A 109 12.20 -1.04 4.77
N LYS A 110 13.45 -0.59 4.78
CA LYS A 110 14.27 -0.57 3.56
C LYS A 110 14.49 -1.99 3.04
N LYS A 111 14.21 -2.22 1.76
CA LYS A 111 14.42 -3.47 1.04
C LYS A 111 15.89 -3.66 0.72
N GLN A 112 16.29 -4.92 0.62
CA GLN A 112 17.60 -5.32 0.13
C GLN A 112 17.42 -5.99 -1.24
N MET A 113 18.21 -5.57 -2.24
CA MET A 113 18.01 -5.92 -3.65
C MET A 113 18.02 -7.42 -3.96
N SER A 114 18.70 -8.23 -3.14
CA SER A 114 18.90 -9.67 -3.38
C SER A 114 17.94 -10.59 -2.63
N LEU A 115 16.94 -10.04 -1.92
CA LEU A 115 15.98 -10.83 -1.14
C LEU A 115 14.69 -11.09 -1.92
N ASP A 116 14.10 -12.27 -1.74
CA ASP A 116 12.69 -12.48 -2.07
C ASP A 116 11.82 -11.73 -1.06
N LEU A 117 11.03 -10.77 -1.56
CA LEU A 117 10.21 -9.88 -0.75
C LEU A 117 8.77 -10.36 -0.60
N SER A 118 8.40 -11.52 -1.15
CA SER A 118 7.02 -12.02 -1.14
C SER A 118 6.44 -12.14 0.27
N ASP A 119 7.20 -12.74 1.20
CA ASP A 119 6.82 -12.83 2.62
C ASP A 119 6.79 -11.45 3.30
N CYS A 120 7.68 -10.54 2.89
CA CYS A 120 7.74 -9.19 3.43
C CYS A 120 6.49 -8.39 3.04
N PHE A 121 6.07 -8.46 1.77
CA PHE A 121 4.83 -7.83 1.32
C PHE A 121 3.62 -8.38 2.05
N PHE A 122 3.54 -9.71 2.18
CA PHE A 122 2.44 -10.36 2.89
C PHE A 122 2.33 -9.89 4.34
N LYS A 123 3.46 -9.81 5.06
CA LYS A 123 3.50 -9.40 6.47
C LYS A 123 3.36 -7.90 6.70
N CYS A 124 3.76 -7.06 5.75
CA CYS A 124 3.70 -5.61 5.88
C CYS A 124 2.35 -5.04 5.41
N ARG A 125 1.65 -5.73 4.51
CA ARG A 125 0.36 -5.31 3.97
C ARG A 125 -0.69 -4.96 5.04
N PRO A 126 -0.85 -5.70 6.15
CA PRO A 126 -1.81 -5.33 7.18
C PRO A 126 -1.58 -3.92 7.77
N TYR A 127 -0.34 -3.44 7.88
CA TYR A 127 -0.09 -2.08 8.35
C TYR A 127 -0.61 -1.03 7.37
N LEU A 128 -0.36 -1.24 6.07
CA LEU A 128 -0.87 -0.36 5.03
C LEU A 128 -2.40 -0.35 5.00
N ASP A 129 -3.03 -1.52 5.10
CA ASP A 129 -4.50 -1.62 5.12
C ASP A 129 -5.08 -0.88 6.34
N GLU A 130 -4.43 -0.97 7.51
CA GLU A 130 -4.81 -0.21 8.70
C GLU A 130 -4.59 1.30 8.53
N GLU A 131 -3.48 1.74 7.92
CA GLU A 131 -3.29 3.16 7.56
C GLU A 131 -4.45 3.65 6.67
N MET A 132 -4.85 2.88 5.65
CA MET A 132 -5.98 3.22 4.79
C MET A 132 -7.31 3.24 5.54
N ASN A 133 -7.50 2.37 6.55
CA ASN A 133 -8.69 2.35 7.40
C ASN A 133 -8.82 3.60 8.27
N PHE A 134 -7.70 4.14 8.76
CA PHE A 134 -7.67 5.40 9.49
C PHE A 134 -7.87 6.60 8.57
N ILE A 135 -7.11 6.65 7.47
CA ILE A 135 -7.04 7.83 6.59
C ILE A 135 -8.29 7.95 5.72
N LYS A 136 -8.85 6.82 5.28
CA LYS A 136 -10.00 6.72 4.37
C LYS A 136 -9.83 7.62 3.13
N PRO A 137 -8.73 7.48 2.38
CA PRO A 137 -8.49 8.32 1.21
C PRO A 137 -9.54 8.07 0.13
N LYS A 138 -9.85 9.10 -0.66
CA LYS A 138 -10.63 8.97 -1.89
C LYS A 138 -9.77 8.48 -3.05
N ILE A 139 -8.50 8.86 -3.07
CA ILE A 139 -7.54 8.52 -4.13
C ILE A 139 -6.29 7.93 -3.49
N ILE A 140 -5.87 6.78 -3.98
CA ILE A 140 -4.61 6.12 -3.66
C ILE A 140 -3.74 6.17 -4.92
N VAL A 141 -2.54 6.73 -4.82
CA VAL A 141 -1.60 6.83 -5.94
C VAL A 141 -0.44 5.89 -5.68
N ALA A 142 -0.36 4.81 -6.46
CA ALA A 142 0.73 3.84 -6.42
C ALA A 142 1.93 4.36 -7.22
N LEU A 143 3.02 4.67 -6.52
CA LEU A 143 4.27 5.16 -7.11
C LEU A 143 5.18 3.98 -7.49
N GLY A 144 4.94 3.43 -8.67
CA GLY A 144 5.71 2.34 -9.25
C GLY A 144 4.86 1.10 -9.58
N GLU A 145 5.38 0.30 -10.51
CA GLU A 145 4.74 -0.93 -10.98
C GLU A 145 4.60 -1.97 -9.88
N ASP A 146 5.67 -2.24 -9.12
CA ASP A 146 5.66 -3.19 -8.00
C ASP A 146 4.60 -2.82 -6.95
N VAL A 147 4.45 -1.53 -6.65
CA VAL A 147 3.46 -1.03 -5.69
C VAL A 147 2.06 -1.29 -6.24
N PHE A 148 1.82 -0.88 -7.48
CA PHE A 148 0.52 -1.05 -8.12
C PHE A 148 0.12 -2.52 -8.21
N LEU A 149 1.02 -3.39 -8.65
CA LEU A 149 0.75 -4.82 -8.79
C LEU A 149 0.45 -5.46 -7.45
N ASN A 150 1.18 -5.11 -6.38
CA ASN A 150 0.90 -5.63 -5.03
C ASN A 150 -0.40 -5.10 -4.43
N LEU A 151 -0.83 -3.88 -4.79
CA LEU A 151 -2.12 -3.33 -4.38
C LEU A 151 -3.28 -3.97 -5.16
N TYR A 152 -3.13 -4.12 -6.47
CA TYR A 152 -4.19 -4.47 -7.41
C TYR A 152 -4.02 -5.90 -7.98
N ILE A 153 -3.86 -6.89 -7.09
CA ILE A 153 -3.48 -8.27 -7.46
C ILE A 153 -4.57 -9.04 -8.24
N GLN A 154 -5.84 -8.60 -8.29
CA GLN A 154 -6.90 -9.51 -8.72
C GLN A 154 -7.12 -9.64 -10.24
N ASN A 155 -6.83 -8.64 -11.09
CA ASN A 155 -7.23 -8.72 -12.52
C ASN A 155 -6.22 -8.11 -13.54
N ALA A 156 -5.11 -7.53 -13.11
CA ALA A 156 -4.22 -6.77 -14.02
C ALA A 156 -3.12 -7.59 -14.71
N LYS A 157 -3.01 -8.92 -14.48
CA LYS A 157 -1.94 -9.74 -15.06
C LYS A 157 -1.89 -9.75 -16.60
N ASN A 158 -2.97 -9.31 -17.26
CA ASN A 158 -3.08 -9.30 -18.72
C ASN A 158 -2.87 -7.92 -19.37
N SER A 159 -2.72 -6.86 -18.58
CA SER A 159 -2.56 -5.48 -19.06
C SER A 159 -1.19 -4.94 -18.68
N SER A 160 -0.47 -4.34 -19.63
CA SER A 160 0.84 -3.75 -19.36
C SER A 160 0.71 -2.55 -18.41
N PHE A 161 1.62 -2.39 -17.46
CA PHE A 161 1.67 -1.25 -16.53
C PHE A 161 1.58 0.10 -17.27
N GLU A 162 2.25 0.20 -18.41
CA GLU A 162 2.27 1.41 -19.25
C GLU A 162 0.87 1.78 -19.82
N SER A 163 -0.03 0.80 -19.99
CA SER A 163 -1.41 1.04 -20.43
C SER A 163 -2.34 1.48 -19.31
N LEU A 164 -2.06 1.06 -18.06
CA LEU A 164 -2.89 1.37 -16.89
C LEU A 164 -2.46 2.66 -16.17
N ARG A 165 -1.20 3.06 -16.31
CA ARG A 165 -0.66 4.28 -15.72
C ARG A 165 -1.50 5.51 -16.06
N GLY A 166 -1.77 6.32 -15.05
CA GLY A 166 -2.57 7.55 -15.16
C GLY A 166 -4.07 7.30 -15.39
N SER A 167 -4.55 6.08 -15.23
CA SER A 167 -5.98 5.73 -15.18
C SER A 167 -6.40 5.46 -13.75
N PHE A 168 -7.66 5.78 -13.43
CA PHE A 168 -8.24 5.51 -12.12
C PHE A 168 -9.01 4.19 -12.15
N LEU A 169 -8.65 3.27 -11.27
CA LEU A 169 -9.31 1.99 -11.08
C LEU A 169 -10.07 2.00 -9.77
N LYS A 170 -11.25 1.37 -9.73
CA LYS A 170 -11.99 1.24 -8.47
C LYS A 170 -11.23 0.30 -7.52
N PHE A 171 -10.97 0.76 -6.30
CA PHE A 171 -10.25 0.02 -5.27
C PHE A 171 -10.95 0.18 -3.92
N GLY A 172 -11.85 -0.76 -3.62
CA GLY A 172 -12.74 -0.65 -2.46
C GLY A 172 -13.62 0.61 -2.57
N ASN A 173 -13.48 1.50 -1.58
CA ASN A 173 -14.17 2.79 -1.52
C ASN A 173 -13.34 3.96 -2.08
N ALA A 174 -12.13 3.68 -2.58
CA ALA A 174 -11.21 4.64 -3.16
C ALA A 174 -11.01 4.38 -4.65
N PHE A 175 -10.33 5.30 -5.32
CA PHE A 175 -9.74 5.10 -6.64
C PHE A 175 -8.24 4.85 -6.50
N LEU A 176 -7.73 3.84 -7.21
CA LEU A 176 -6.31 3.56 -7.31
C LEU A 176 -5.78 4.06 -8.66
N MET A 177 -4.76 4.90 -8.64
CA MET A 177 -4.04 5.36 -9.83
C MET A 177 -2.60 4.85 -9.79
N ALA A 178 -2.14 4.26 -10.88
CA ALA A 178 -0.74 3.89 -11.05
C ALA A 178 0.05 5.03 -11.70
N THR A 179 1.27 5.29 -11.24
CA THR A 179 2.25 6.12 -11.95
C THR A 179 3.68 5.65 -11.68
N TYR A 180 4.68 6.29 -12.29
CA TYR A 180 6.08 5.91 -12.14
C TYR A 180 6.58 6.06 -10.70
N SER A 181 7.55 5.22 -10.33
CA SER A 181 8.28 5.41 -9.07
C SER A 181 9.21 6.62 -9.18
N LEU A 182 9.49 7.25 -8.03
CA LEU A 182 10.36 8.42 -7.97
C LEU A 182 11.76 8.12 -8.51
N ASP A 183 12.34 6.97 -8.15
CA ASP A 183 13.66 6.56 -8.64
C ASP A 183 13.69 6.37 -10.17
N LYS A 184 12.59 5.89 -10.77
CA LYS A 184 12.49 5.71 -12.23
C LYS A 184 12.48 7.06 -12.95
N ILE A 185 11.80 8.06 -12.39
CA ILE A 185 11.75 9.43 -12.95
C ILE A 185 13.10 10.12 -12.81
N THR A 186 13.75 10.00 -11.65
CA THR A 186 15.09 10.58 -11.43
C THR A 186 16.12 10.01 -12.39
N LYS A 187 16.06 8.70 -12.69
CA LYS A 187 16.97 8.04 -13.65
C LYS A 187 16.62 8.30 -15.11
N ASN A 188 15.37 8.62 -15.43
CA ASN A 188 14.87 8.78 -16.80
C ASN A 188 14.08 10.09 -16.94
N PRO A 189 14.76 11.23 -17.16
CA PRO A 189 14.12 12.54 -17.28
C PRO A 189 13.05 12.62 -18.38
N SER A 190 13.17 11.82 -19.45
CA SER A 190 12.17 11.74 -20.53
C SER A 190 10.78 11.32 -20.03
N LEU A 191 10.70 10.56 -18.94
CA LEU A 191 9.42 10.12 -18.35
C LEU A 191 8.78 11.18 -17.44
N GLN A 192 9.50 12.25 -17.11
CA GLN A 192 9.03 13.28 -16.18
C GLN A 192 7.77 13.99 -16.70
N ALA A 193 7.69 14.25 -18.02
CA ALA A 193 6.50 14.85 -18.63
C ALA A 193 5.26 13.98 -18.45
N ASN A 194 5.38 12.67 -18.67
CA ASN A 194 4.30 11.71 -18.44
C ASN A 194 3.90 11.64 -16.97
N PHE A 195 4.86 11.64 -16.05
CA PHE A 195 4.58 11.67 -14.61
C PHE A 195 3.80 12.92 -14.19
N ILE A 196 4.22 14.10 -14.66
CA ILE A 196 3.51 15.36 -14.39
C ILE A 196 2.09 15.32 -14.96
N ASN A 197 1.91 14.74 -16.15
CA ASN A 197 0.59 14.57 -16.74
C ASN A 197 -0.30 13.66 -15.88
N ASP A 198 0.24 12.55 -15.37
CA ASP A 198 -0.50 11.66 -14.46
C ASP A 198 -0.88 12.38 -13.16
N LEU A 199 0.04 13.16 -12.58
CA LEU A 199 -0.26 13.97 -11.40
C LEU A 199 -1.42 14.93 -11.67
N ASN A 200 -1.38 15.69 -12.76
CA ASN A 200 -2.43 16.67 -13.06
C ASN A 200 -3.84 16.07 -13.10
N LYS A 201 -3.99 14.82 -13.57
CA LYS A 201 -5.28 14.11 -13.58
C LYS A 201 -5.88 13.91 -12.18
N ILE A 202 -5.07 13.92 -11.12
CA ILE A 202 -5.55 13.83 -9.74
C ILE A 202 -6.49 15.00 -9.42
N LYS A 203 -6.26 16.18 -10.01
CA LYS A 203 -7.13 17.35 -9.80
C LYS A 203 -8.51 17.16 -10.39
N ASP A 204 -8.62 16.44 -11.50
CA ASP A 204 -9.89 16.25 -12.20
C ASP A 204 -10.84 15.31 -11.44
N VAL A 205 -10.32 14.58 -10.45
CA VAL A 205 -11.06 13.59 -9.65
C VAL A 205 -11.40 14.10 -8.24
N LEU A 206 -10.82 15.21 -7.79
CA LEU A 206 -11.02 15.78 -6.44
C LEU A 206 -12.29 16.62 -6.32
#